data_AF-A0A5P3XK40-F1
#
_entry.id   AF-A0A5P3XK40-F1
#
_cell.length_a   1.000
_cell.length_b   1.000
_cell.length_c   1.000
_cell.angle_alpha   90.00
_cell.angle_beta   90.00
_cell.angle_gamma   90.00
#
_symmetry.space_group_name_H-M   'P 1'
#
loop_
_entity.id
_entity.type
_entity.pdbx_description
1 polymer ?
#
loop_
_entity_poly.entity_id
_entity_poly.type
_entity_poly.pdbx_seq_one_letter_code
_entity_poly.pdbx_strand_id
1 'polypeptide(L)'
;MKNLVGKAKELKIKKIDTSYFSHLDDGIYEGEYTINPVSVKVSLEIKESKIRNIKIISHDKGLGGKAEKITADVIDAQSLDVDVVSGATVSSKCILKSIENALIK
;
A
#
# COMPACT_ATOMS: atom_id res chain seq x y z
N MET A 1 8.63 -18.94 9.99
CA MET A 1 7.52 -18.21 9.32
C MET A 1 6.33 -17.84 10.21
N LYS A 2 6.03 -18.54 11.32
CA LYS A 2 4.83 -18.30 12.16
C LYS A 2 4.65 -16.87 12.72
N ASN A 3 5.66 -15.99 12.64
CA ASN A 3 5.61 -14.62 13.21
C ASN A 3 5.25 -13.52 12.17
N LEU A 4 5.52 -13.73 10.88
CA LEU A 4 5.37 -12.68 9.85
C LEU A 4 3.91 -12.36 9.53
N VAL A 5 3.08 -13.38 9.35
CA VAL A 5 1.64 -13.21 9.08
C VAL A 5 0.94 -12.61 10.30
N GLY A 6 1.38 -12.94 11.52
CA GLY A 6 0.87 -12.33 12.75
C GLY A 6 1.13 -10.83 12.79
N LYS A 7 2.40 -10.42 12.60
CA LYS A 7 2.79 -9.00 12.50
C LYS A 7 2.00 -8.24 11.44
N ALA A 8 1.80 -8.85 10.27
CA ALA A 8 1.02 -8.24 9.19
C ALA A 8 -0.48 -8.09 9.54
N LYS A 9 -1.05 -9.02 10.31
CA LYS A 9 -2.45 -8.93 10.78
C LYS A 9 -2.65 -7.86 11.85
N GLU A 10 -1.65 -7.63 12.70
CA GLU A 10 -1.67 -6.58 13.72
C GLU A 10 -1.41 -5.19 13.12
N LEU A 11 -0.92 -5.12 11.88
CA LEU A 11 -0.67 -3.88 11.18
C LEU A 11 -1.98 -3.13 10.91
N LYS A 12 -2.13 -1.98 11.60
CA LYS A 12 -3.21 -1.05 11.36
C LYS A 12 -2.87 -0.15 10.17
N ILE A 13 -3.70 -0.25 9.13
CA ILE A 13 -3.69 0.66 8.00
C ILE A 13 -4.75 1.72 8.28
N LYS A 14 -4.39 3.00 8.19
CA LYS A 14 -5.37 4.08 8.36
C LYS A 14 -6.45 3.97 7.29
N LYS A 15 -7.70 4.23 7.66
CA LYS A 15 -8.76 4.44 6.69
C LYS A 15 -8.47 5.77 6.00
N ILE A 16 -8.08 5.67 4.74
CA ILE A 16 -7.88 6.79 3.84
C ILE A 16 -8.81 6.57 2.65
N ASP A 17 -9.57 7.60 2.33
CA ASP A 17 -10.52 7.65 1.22
C ASP A 17 -10.46 9.02 0.53
N THR A 18 -11.39 9.26 -0.39
CA THR A 18 -11.47 10.49 -1.18
C THR A 18 -11.51 11.78 -0.36
N SER A 19 -12.04 11.75 0.88
CA SER A 19 -12.08 12.94 1.75
C SER A 19 -10.68 13.38 2.19
N TYR A 20 -9.75 12.43 2.33
CA TYR A 20 -8.37 12.74 2.66
C TYR A 20 -7.64 13.31 1.44
N PHE A 21 -7.88 12.73 0.26
CA PHE A 21 -7.21 13.16 -0.98
C PHE A 21 -7.59 14.56 -1.42
N SER A 22 -8.78 15.07 -1.05
CA SER A 22 -9.17 16.46 -1.30
C SER A 22 -8.33 17.50 -0.54
N HIS A 23 -7.53 17.07 0.44
CA HIS A 23 -6.62 17.93 1.18
C HIS A 23 -5.16 17.78 0.74
N LEU A 24 -4.90 16.95 -0.28
CA LEU A 24 -3.57 16.78 -0.85
C LEU A 24 -3.44 17.62 -2.11
N ASP A 25 -2.27 18.23 -2.25
CA ASP A 25 -1.87 18.87 -3.50
C ASP A 25 -1.63 17.81 -4.59
N ASP A 26 -1.78 18.24 -5.85
CA ASP A 26 -1.40 17.40 -6.98
C ASP A 26 0.12 17.17 -6.95
N GLY A 27 0.56 15.93 -7.11
CA GLY A 27 1.98 15.61 -7.01
C GLY A 27 2.31 14.12 -6.97
N ILE A 28 3.62 13.86 -6.84
CA ILE A 28 4.17 12.52 -6.67
C ILE A 28 4.62 12.33 -5.22
N TYR A 29 4.11 11.27 -4.61
CA TYR A 29 4.37 10.91 -3.22
C TYR A 29 5.06 9.55 -3.17
N GLU A 30 6.16 9.45 -2.43
CA GLU A 30 6.85 8.17 -2.22
C GLU A 30 6.64 7.67 -0.80
N GLY A 31 6.39 6.37 -0.69
CA GLY A 31 6.24 5.71 0.60
C GLY A 31 6.83 4.31 0.57
N GLU A 32 7.29 3.87 1.74
CA GLU A 32 7.90 2.56 1.91
C GLU A 32 7.51 1.95 3.25
N TYR A 33 7.51 0.62 3.29
CA TYR A 33 7.27 -0.14 4.50
C TYR A 33 7.91 -1.52 4.43
N THR A 34 8.41 -1.98 5.57
CA THR A 34 9.20 -3.20 5.67
C THR A 34 8.78 -4.04 6.87
N ILE A 35 8.50 -5.32 6.62
CA ILE A 35 8.39 -6.38 7.62
C ILE A 35 9.37 -7.48 7.19
N ASN A 36 10.61 -7.45 7.70
CA ASN A 36 11.68 -8.35 7.25
C ASN A 36 11.24 -9.83 7.17
N PRO A 37 11.47 -10.51 6.03
CA PRO A 37 12.25 -10.08 4.86
C PRO A 37 11.44 -9.35 3.77
N VAL A 38 10.17 -9.02 4.00
CA VAL A 38 9.31 -8.35 3.01
C VAL A 38 9.48 -6.84 3.07
N SER A 39 9.78 -6.19 1.95
CA SER A 39 9.91 -4.74 1.84
C SER A 39 9.25 -4.24 0.56
N VAL A 40 8.56 -3.10 0.64
CA VAL A 40 7.86 -2.50 -0.50
C VAL A 40 8.10 -0.99 -0.52
N LYS A 41 8.51 -0.46 -1.67
CA LYS A 41 8.54 0.97 -1.98
C LYS A 41 7.59 1.28 -3.14
N VAL A 42 6.78 2.33 -2.99
CA VAL A 42 5.83 2.81 -4.00
C VAL A 42 6.03 4.29 -4.32
N SER A 43 5.62 4.67 -5.52
CA SER A 43 5.41 6.04 -5.96
C SER A 43 3.96 6.20 -6.36
N LEU A 44 3.30 7.18 -5.75
CA LEU A 44 1.88 7.47 -5.85
C LEU A 44 1.71 8.81 -6.57
N GLU A 45 0.86 8.87 -7.58
CA GLU A 45 0.48 10.11 -8.24
C GLU A 45 -0.91 10.55 -7.78
N ILE A 46 -0.99 11.73 -7.17
CA ILE A 46 -2.24 12.41 -6.84
C ILE A 46 -2.48 13.48 -7.89
N LYS A 47 -3.68 13.47 -8.48
CA LYS A 47 -4.12 14.52 -9.41
C LYS A 47 -5.62 14.73 -9.37
N GLU A 48 -6.04 15.99 -9.27
CA GLU A 48 -7.43 16.40 -9.06
C GLU A 48 -8.04 15.66 -7.86
N SER A 49 -7.31 15.68 -6.74
CA SER A 49 -7.73 15.06 -5.47
C SER A 49 -8.05 13.56 -5.56
N LYS A 50 -7.40 12.85 -6.49
CA LYS A 50 -7.56 11.40 -6.69
C LYS A 50 -6.22 10.72 -6.91
N ILE A 51 -6.14 9.46 -6.52
CA ILE A 51 -5.04 8.58 -6.90
C ILE A 51 -5.17 8.29 -8.40
N ARG A 52 -4.20 8.73 -9.21
CA ARG A 52 -4.14 8.41 -10.64
C ARG A 52 -3.31 7.19 -10.94
N ASN A 53 -2.24 7.00 -10.18
CA ASN A 53 -1.32 5.93 -10.44
C ASN A 53 -0.60 5.50 -9.16
N ILE A 54 -0.28 4.23 -9.09
CA ILE A 54 0.57 3.64 -8.06
C ILE A 54 1.59 2.76 -8.77
N LYS A 55 2.84 3.18 -8.72
CA LYS A 55 3.97 2.43 -9.23
C LYS A 55 4.71 1.76 -8.07
N ILE A 56 4.88 0.44 -8.15
CA ILE A 56 5.79 -0.28 -7.26
C ILE A 56 7.22 -0.04 -7.77
N ILE A 57 8.02 0.66 -6.96
CA ILE A 57 9.44 0.92 -7.26
C ILE A 57 10.27 -0.31 -6.89
N SER A 58 9.98 -0.91 -5.73
CA SER A 58 10.61 -2.15 -5.28
C SER A 58 9.63 -2.99 -4.48
N HIS A 59 9.73 -4.31 -4.64
CA HIS A 59 8.96 -5.28 -3.85
C HIS A 59 9.83 -6.51 -3.60
N ASP A 60 10.50 -6.52 -2.46
CA ASP A 60 11.07 -7.75 -1.92
C ASP A 60 9.95 -8.52 -1.22
N LYS A 61 9.51 -9.61 -1.83
CA LYS A 61 8.45 -10.46 -1.31
C LYS A 61 8.96 -11.57 -0.39
N GLY A 62 10.29 -11.72 -0.24
CA GLY A 62 10.91 -12.89 0.36
C GLY A 62 10.31 -14.19 -0.19
N LEU A 63 9.82 -15.04 0.72
CA LEU A 63 9.19 -16.33 0.38
C LEU A 63 7.66 -16.23 0.14
N GLY A 64 7.10 -15.02 0.11
CA GLY A 64 5.67 -14.77 -0.10
C GLY A 64 5.24 -14.72 -1.57
N GLY A 65 3.92 -14.63 -1.77
CA GLY A 65 3.28 -14.40 -3.06
C GLY A 65 3.30 -12.94 -3.52
N LYS A 66 3.03 -12.70 -4.81
CA LYS A 66 2.90 -11.35 -5.36
C LYS A 66 1.53 -10.76 -4.99
N ALA A 67 1.52 -9.55 -4.48
CA ALA A 67 0.31 -8.81 -4.13
C ALA A 67 0.17 -7.51 -4.93
N GLU A 68 0.92 -7.38 -6.02
CA GLU A 68 1.01 -6.18 -6.86
C GLU A 68 -0.35 -5.72 -7.38
N LYS A 69 -1.31 -6.65 -7.58
CA LYS A 69 -2.70 -6.34 -8.00
C LYS A 69 -3.40 -5.33 -7.07
N ILE A 70 -3.07 -5.30 -5.78
CA ILE A 70 -3.70 -4.39 -4.81
C ILE A 70 -3.59 -2.93 -5.22
N THR A 71 -2.54 -2.55 -5.96
CA THR A 71 -2.41 -1.17 -6.42
C THR A 71 -3.56 -0.78 -7.36
N ALA A 72 -4.01 -1.68 -8.23
CA ALA A 72 -5.17 -1.45 -9.08
C ALA A 72 -6.45 -1.35 -8.25
N ASP A 73 -6.64 -2.28 -7.29
CA ASP A 73 -7.82 -2.28 -6.42
C ASP A 73 -7.91 -0.96 -5.61
N VAL A 74 -6.79 -0.42 -5.14
CA VAL A 74 -6.73 0.89 -4.43
C VAL A 74 -7.05 2.05 -5.36
N ILE A 75 -6.57 2.04 -6.61
CA ILE A 75 -6.89 3.08 -7.60
C ILE A 75 -8.39 3.05 -7.93
N ASP A 76 -8.96 1.86 -8.13
CA ASP A 76 -10.37 1.72 -8.47
C ASP A 76 -11.28 2.11 -7.30
N ALA A 77 -10.93 1.68 -6.08
CA ALA A 77 -11.70 2.00 -4.88
C ALA A 77 -11.50 3.45 -4.39
N GLN A 78 -10.39 4.11 -4.78
CA GLN A 78 -9.92 5.36 -4.18
C GLN A 78 -9.89 5.26 -2.64
N SER A 79 -9.42 4.12 -2.14
CA SER A 79 -9.36 3.84 -0.71
C SER A 79 -8.31 2.78 -0.39
N LEU A 80 -7.78 2.81 0.83
CA LEU A 80 -6.91 1.75 1.36
C LEU A 80 -7.69 0.59 2.01
N ASP A 81 -9.02 0.70 2.09
CA ASP A 81 -9.91 -0.34 2.63
C ASP A 81 -10.27 -1.38 1.55
N VAL A 82 -9.24 -2.09 1.06
CA VAL A 82 -9.37 -3.15 0.04
C VAL A 82 -8.95 -4.51 0.59
N ASP A 83 -9.47 -5.56 -0.03
CA ASP A 83 -9.17 -6.93 0.37
C ASP A 83 -7.71 -7.31 0.08
N VAL A 84 -7.12 -8.09 1.00
CA VAL A 84 -5.76 -8.62 0.82
C VAL A 84 -5.78 -9.83 -0.11
N VAL A 85 -4.70 -10.01 -0.87
CA VAL A 85 -4.56 -11.16 -1.77
C VAL A 85 -4.31 -12.43 -0.95
N SER A 86 -5.15 -13.45 -1.16
CA SER A 86 -5.01 -14.77 -0.55
C SER A 86 -3.63 -15.37 -0.84
N GLY A 87 -2.94 -15.86 0.20
CA GLY A 87 -1.58 -16.38 0.07
C GLY A 87 -0.47 -15.32 -0.02
N ALA A 88 -0.82 -14.03 -0.06
CA ALA A 88 0.14 -12.92 -0.11
C ALA A 88 -0.17 -11.84 0.94
N THR A 89 -0.69 -12.22 2.11
CA THR A 89 -1.14 -11.30 3.17
C THR A 89 -0.06 -10.32 3.63
N VAL A 90 1.18 -10.78 3.85
CA VAL A 90 2.26 -9.91 4.32
C VAL A 90 2.60 -8.86 3.26
N SER A 91 2.79 -9.28 2.01
CA SER A 91 3.04 -8.37 0.89
C SER A 91 1.87 -7.41 0.66
N SER A 92 0.64 -7.89 0.79
CA SER A 92 -0.57 -7.05 0.67
C SER A 92 -0.57 -5.93 1.70
N LYS A 93 -0.30 -6.26 2.97
CA LYS A 93 -0.24 -5.28 4.05
C LYS A 93 0.93 -4.33 3.92
N CYS A 94 2.10 -4.80 3.46
CA CYS A 94 3.23 -3.92 3.17
C CYS A 94 2.90 -2.93 2.06
N ILE A 95 2.30 -3.35 0.94
CA ILE A 95 1.90 -2.44 -0.15
C ILE A 95 0.95 -1.37 0.37
N LEU A 96 -0.12 -1.76 1.07
CA LEU A 96 -1.10 -0.81 1.62
C LEU A 96 -0.45 0.17 2.60
N LYS A 97 0.48 -0.31 3.44
CA LYS A 97 1.18 0.55 4.40
C LYS A 97 2.18 1.48 3.73
N SER A 98 2.85 1.05 2.66
CA SER A 98 3.71 1.92 1.86
C SER A 98 2.89 3.02 1.19
N ILE A 99 1.68 2.72 0.67
CA ILE A 99 0.79 3.73 0.11
C ILE A 99 0.30 4.69 1.19
N GLU A 100 -0.11 4.19 2.36
CA GLU A 100 -0.47 5.03 3.51
C GLU A 100 0.68 5.99 3.86
N ASN A 101 1.91 5.48 3.98
CA ASN A 101 3.09 6.28 4.30
C ASN A 101 3.41 7.34 3.22
N ALA A 102 3.06 7.08 1.96
CA ALA A 102 3.19 8.10 0.91
C ALA A 102 2.20 9.25 1.12
N LEU A 103 0.97 8.94 1.58
CA LEU A 103 -0.13 9.89 1.74
C LEU A 103 -0.04 10.74 3.00
N ILE A 104 0.49 10.21 4.10
CA ILE A 104 0.48 10.86 5.43
C ILE A 104 1.77 11.62 5.76
N LYS A 105 2.60 11.89 4.76
CA LYS A 105 3.93 12.47 4.94
C LYS A 105 3.89 13.95 5.27
#